data_AF-A0A9E0YC04-F1
#
_entry.id   AF-A0A9E0YC04-F1
#
_cell.length_a   1.000
_cell.length_b   1.000
_cell.length_c   1.000
_cell.angle_alpha   90.00
_cell.angle_beta   90.00
_cell.angle_gamma   90.00
#
_symmetry.space_group_name_H-M   'P 1'
#
loop_
_entity.id
_entity.type
_entity.pdbx_description
1 polymer ?
#
loop_
_entity_poly.entity_id
_entity_poly.type
_entity_poly.pdbx_seq_one_letter_code
_entity_poly.pdbx_strand_id
1 'polypeptide(L)'
;MATLNEYVAIIADRMDRPFDEALKADIKFSFKTYRALLMAREKDHLSPVFFQFVVVPLIQVDMMDSCAAIVGCPVLRTKDLIPRPIELGGDLFKYVGTPERISSKRKIFPYVELEGYDNTKYNKYTAGMTRYSYSNGYLYILGNLRQSLLGLEGIFEDPASVPNCGDICYTDDDPFPISMEMGERILQSMLSGEYKIITDPKEVKTVEKT
;
A
#
# COMPACT_ATOMS: atom_id res chain seq x y z
N MET A 1 7.36 9.04 16.56
CA MET A 1 6.12 8.92 15.76
C MET A 1 5.36 7.78 16.37
N ALA A 2 4.05 7.92 16.57
CA ALA A 2 3.27 6.91 17.26
C ALA A 2 3.08 5.64 16.40
N THR A 3 2.95 4.51 17.05
CA THR A 3 2.68 3.21 16.42
C THR A 3 1.19 3.01 16.18
N LEU A 4 0.81 2.04 15.35
CA LEU A 4 -0.62 1.74 15.15
C LEU A 4 -1.22 1.20 16.46
N ASN A 5 -0.48 0.36 17.18
CA ASN A 5 -0.91 -0.17 18.48
C ASN A 5 -1.14 0.94 19.52
N GLU A 6 -0.32 2.00 19.54
CA GLU A 6 -0.52 3.15 20.43
C GLU A 6 -1.81 3.90 20.11
N TYR A 7 -2.09 4.20 18.83
CA TYR A 7 -3.34 4.84 18.43
C TYR A 7 -4.57 4.00 18.80
N VAL A 8 -4.48 2.69 18.56
CA VAL A 8 -5.55 1.75 18.89
C VAL A 8 -5.80 1.68 20.38
N ALA A 9 -4.74 1.65 21.19
CA ALA A 9 -4.84 1.64 22.65
C ALA A 9 -5.55 2.89 23.16
N ILE A 10 -5.24 4.08 22.62
CA ILE A 10 -5.90 5.33 23.02
C ILE A 10 -7.40 5.30 22.71
N ILE A 11 -7.80 4.77 21.55
CA ILE A 11 -9.22 4.68 21.18
C ILE A 11 -9.94 3.65 22.05
N ALA A 12 -9.36 2.47 22.25
CA ALA A 12 -9.94 1.41 23.08
C ALA A 12 -10.10 1.81 24.55
N ASP A 13 -9.12 2.56 25.09
CA ASP A 13 -9.17 3.11 26.44
C ASP A 13 -10.30 4.15 26.59
N ARG A 14 -10.47 5.05 25.62
CA ARG A 14 -11.59 6.01 25.58
C ARG A 14 -12.97 5.36 25.45
N MET A 15 -13.03 4.09 25.07
CA MET A 15 -14.26 3.31 24.98
C MET A 15 -14.47 2.39 26.20
N ASP A 16 -13.65 2.51 27.25
CA ASP A 16 -13.66 1.65 28.44
C ASP A 16 -13.49 0.15 28.13
N ARG A 17 -12.84 -0.19 26.99
CA ARG A 17 -12.62 -1.57 26.53
C ARG A 17 -11.15 -1.85 26.14
N PRO A 18 -10.16 -1.56 27.01
CA PRO A 18 -8.74 -1.63 26.66
C PRO A 18 -8.20 -3.06 26.43
N PHE A 19 -8.92 -4.10 26.87
CA PHE A 19 -8.49 -5.50 26.73
C PHE A 19 -9.29 -6.29 25.68
N ASP A 20 -10.17 -5.60 24.94
CA ASP A 20 -10.99 -6.24 23.92
C ASP A 20 -10.23 -6.37 22.60
N GLU A 21 -9.65 -7.54 22.35
CA GLU A 21 -8.83 -7.79 21.16
C GLU A 21 -9.63 -7.75 19.85
N ALA A 22 -10.92 -8.11 19.88
CA ALA A 22 -11.78 -8.00 18.71
C ALA A 22 -12.02 -6.53 18.35
N LEU A 23 -12.32 -5.70 19.35
CA LEU A 23 -12.46 -4.26 19.16
C LEU A 23 -11.15 -3.63 18.64
N LYS A 24 -9.99 -4.03 19.19
CA LYS A 24 -8.70 -3.53 18.70
C LYS A 24 -8.44 -3.89 17.24
N ALA A 25 -8.80 -5.10 16.81
CA ALA A 25 -8.69 -5.50 15.41
C ALA A 25 -9.58 -4.63 14.50
N ASP A 26 -10.81 -4.35 14.94
CA ASP A 26 -11.73 -3.46 14.21
C ASP A 26 -11.18 -2.02 14.13
N ILE A 27 -10.68 -1.48 15.25
CA ILE A 27 -10.07 -0.14 15.29
C ILE A 27 -8.84 -0.09 14.35
N LYS A 28 -7.99 -1.12 14.35
CA LYS A 28 -6.85 -1.20 13.42
C LYS A 28 -7.30 -1.12 11.96
N PHE A 29 -8.31 -1.90 11.61
CA PHE A 29 -8.87 -1.92 10.26
C PHE A 29 -9.45 -0.55 9.87
N SER A 30 -10.26 0.06 10.74
CA SER A 30 -10.81 1.41 10.51
C SER A 30 -9.70 2.45 10.39
N PHE A 31 -8.68 2.42 11.25
CA PHE A 31 -7.58 3.38 11.24
C PHE A 31 -6.79 3.33 9.92
N LYS A 32 -6.46 2.13 9.43
CA LYS A 32 -5.83 1.92 8.11
C LYS A 32 -6.71 2.45 6.98
N THR A 33 -8.03 2.24 7.06
CA THR A 33 -9.01 2.73 6.09
C THR A 33 -9.07 4.27 6.05
N TYR A 34 -9.16 4.91 7.22
CA TYR A 34 -9.13 6.37 7.33
C TYR A 34 -7.81 6.96 6.80
N ARG A 35 -6.67 6.32 7.08
CA ARG A 35 -5.38 6.69 6.50
C ARG A 35 -5.43 6.67 4.98
N ALA A 36 -5.86 5.56 4.38
CA ALA A 36 -5.91 5.41 2.93
C ALA A 36 -6.80 6.49 2.29
N LEU A 37 -7.95 6.77 2.90
CA LEU A 37 -8.90 7.78 2.44
C LEU A 37 -8.33 9.21 2.52
N LEU A 38 -7.63 9.56 3.59
CA LEU A 38 -6.99 10.88 3.70
C LEU A 38 -5.85 11.05 2.70
N MET A 39 -5.00 10.04 2.53
CA MET A 39 -3.92 10.07 1.54
C MET A 39 -4.44 10.19 0.11
N ALA A 40 -5.54 9.51 -0.21
CA ALA A 40 -6.20 9.62 -1.51
C ALA A 40 -6.83 11.01 -1.75
N ARG A 41 -7.05 11.82 -0.71
CA ARG A 41 -7.50 13.22 -0.84
C ARG A 41 -6.33 14.19 -0.97
N GLU A 42 -5.22 13.92 -0.31
CA GLU A 42 -4.04 14.81 -0.23
C GLU A 42 -2.94 14.43 -1.24
N LYS A 43 -3.32 13.89 -2.41
CA LYS A 43 -2.42 13.29 -3.42
C LYS A 43 -1.26 14.19 -3.85
N ASP A 44 -1.42 15.51 -3.81
CA ASP A 44 -0.43 16.49 -4.28
C ASP A 44 0.61 16.91 -3.22
N HIS A 45 0.39 16.58 -1.94
CA HIS A 45 1.20 17.07 -0.81
C HIS A 45 1.62 15.93 0.14
N LEU A 46 2.08 14.82 -0.43
CA LEU A 46 2.47 13.66 0.37
C LEU A 46 3.93 13.75 0.83
N SER A 47 4.12 13.66 2.15
CA SER A 47 5.43 13.63 2.78
C SER A 47 6.20 12.35 2.42
N PRO A 48 7.55 12.41 2.30
CA PRO A 48 8.39 11.23 2.11
C PRO A 48 8.17 10.11 3.14
N VAL A 49 7.68 10.45 4.35
CA VAL A 49 7.34 9.51 5.43
C VAL A 49 6.29 8.47 5.03
N PHE A 50 5.42 8.77 4.05
CA PHE A 50 4.34 7.86 3.67
C PHE A 50 4.80 6.74 2.74
N PHE A 51 5.97 6.93 2.11
CA PHE A 51 6.50 6.02 1.11
C PHE A 51 7.22 4.86 1.78
N GLN A 52 6.92 3.66 1.29
CA GLN A 52 7.58 2.43 1.67
C GLN A 52 8.38 1.93 0.48
N PHE A 53 9.63 1.54 0.73
CA PHE A 53 10.47 0.89 -0.26
C PHE A 53 10.59 -0.58 0.06
N VAL A 54 10.28 -1.43 -0.93
CA VAL A 54 10.38 -2.88 -0.80
C VAL A 54 11.08 -3.50 -2.00
N VAL A 55 11.67 -4.66 -1.75
CA VAL A 55 12.33 -5.48 -2.76
C VAL A 55 11.54 -6.76 -2.92
N VAL A 56 11.02 -7.01 -4.11
CA VAL A 56 10.14 -8.15 -4.38
C VAL A 56 10.78 -9.12 -5.38
N PRO A 57 10.63 -10.44 -5.18
CA PRO A 57 11.15 -11.44 -6.11
C PRO A 57 10.31 -11.50 -7.39
N LEU A 58 10.98 -11.76 -8.51
CA LEU A 58 10.40 -11.97 -9.82
C LEU A 58 10.47 -13.44 -10.22
N ILE A 59 9.45 -13.91 -10.90
CA ILE A 59 9.36 -15.23 -11.52
C ILE A 59 9.09 -15.06 -13.01
N GLN A 60 9.67 -15.95 -13.83
CA GLN A 60 9.37 -15.97 -15.25
C GLN A 60 8.00 -16.61 -15.46
N VAL A 61 7.14 -15.93 -16.20
CA VAL A 61 5.82 -16.41 -16.58
C VAL A 61 5.63 -16.20 -18.08
N ASP A 62 4.77 -17.02 -18.67
CA ASP A 62 4.27 -16.75 -20.01
C ASP A 62 3.17 -15.68 -19.91
N MET A 63 3.11 -14.76 -20.88
CA MET A 63 2.17 -13.64 -20.91
C MET A 63 0.69 -14.06 -20.87
N MET A 64 0.38 -15.35 -21.04
CA MET A 64 -0.98 -15.90 -21.00
C MET A 64 -1.64 -15.80 -19.61
N ASP A 65 -0.87 -15.59 -18.55
CA ASP A 65 -1.40 -15.27 -17.21
C ASP A 65 -2.05 -13.88 -17.15
N SER A 66 -1.78 -13.01 -18.12
CA SER A 66 -2.49 -11.74 -18.34
C SER A 66 -3.31 -11.86 -19.62
N CYS A 67 -4.62 -11.62 -19.60
CA CYS A 67 -5.48 -11.64 -20.80
C CYS A 67 -5.07 -10.63 -21.91
N ALA A 68 -3.97 -9.90 -21.77
CA ALA A 68 -3.47 -8.93 -22.72
C ALA A 68 -2.59 -9.57 -23.80
N ALA A 69 -3.25 -10.14 -24.81
CA ALA A 69 -2.93 -10.19 -26.26
C ALA A 69 -1.50 -10.37 -26.83
N ILE A 70 -0.42 -10.48 -26.05
CA ILE A 70 0.95 -10.58 -26.57
C ILE A 70 1.40 -12.05 -26.52
N VAL A 71 1.22 -12.74 -27.64
CA VAL A 71 1.56 -14.16 -27.79
C VAL A 71 3.08 -14.33 -27.92
N GLY A 72 3.67 -15.19 -27.07
CA GLY A 72 4.94 -15.85 -27.35
C GLY A 72 6.24 -15.19 -26.84
N CYS A 73 6.17 -14.22 -25.93
CA CYS A 73 7.36 -13.70 -25.25
C CYS A 73 7.29 -14.00 -23.75
N PRO A 74 8.30 -14.69 -23.17
CA PRO A 74 8.38 -14.80 -21.73
C PRO A 74 8.52 -13.40 -21.12
N VAL A 75 7.92 -13.20 -19.96
CA VAL A 75 8.04 -11.97 -19.15
C VAL A 75 8.35 -12.33 -17.72
N LEU A 76 8.79 -11.35 -16.94
CA LEU A 76 8.90 -11.54 -15.50
C LEU A 76 7.66 -10.96 -14.83
N ARG A 77 7.14 -11.65 -13.82
CA ARG A 77 6.06 -11.17 -12.95
C ARG A 77 6.54 -11.21 -11.50
N THR A 78 6.02 -10.35 -10.64
CA THR A 78 6.20 -10.53 -9.20
C THR A 78 5.68 -11.89 -8.76
N LYS A 79 6.41 -12.53 -7.84
CA LYS A 79 6.00 -13.81 -7.26
C LYS A 79 4.71 -13.67 -6.46
N ASP A 80 4.66 -12.62 -5.63
CA ASP A 80 3.57 -12.32 -4.72
C ASP A 80 2.74 -11.14 -5.23
N LEU A 81 1.50 -11.06 -4.74
CA LEU A 81 0.62 -9.92 -4.97
C LEU A 81 1.19 -8.67 -4.30
N ILE A 82 1.24 -7.58 -5.06
CA ILE A 82 1.58 -6.26 -4.55
C ILE A 82 0.33 -5.69 -3.88
N PRO A 83 0.44 -5.17 -2.65
CA PRO A 83 -0.66 -4.48 -2.00
C PRO A 83 -1.21 -3.37 -2.87
N ARG A 84 -2.50 -3.08 -2.72
CA ARG A 84 -3.13 -2.03 -3.50
C ARG A 84 -2.44 -0.69 -3.21
N PRO A 85 -1.83 -0.05 -4.23
CA PRO A 85 -1.24 1.26 -4.05
C PRO A 85 -2.32 2.34 -4.02
N ILE A 86 -2.03 3.44 -3.33
CA ILE A 86 -2.81 4.66 -3.39
C ILE A 86 -2.33 5.47 -4.59
N GLU A 87 -3.24 5.77 -5.52
CA GLU A 87 -2.94 6.55 -6.73
C GLU A 87 -2.43 7.97 -6.40
N LEU A 88 -1.29 8.34 -6.97
CA LEU A 88 -0.61 9.62 -6.80
C LEU A 88 -0.69 10.42 -8.10
N GLY A 89 -1.74 11.21 -8.28
CA GLY A 89 -1.84 12.15 -9.40
C GLY A 89 -1.66 11.53 -10.80
N GLY A 90 -1.95 10.23 -10.96
CA GLY A 90 -1.79 9.47 -12.21
C GLY A 90 -0.73 8.37 -12.15
N ASP A 91 0.23 8.45 -11.22
CA ASP A 91 1.23 7.40 -11.00
C ASP A 91 0.85 6.52 -9.81
N LEU A 92 0.97 5.20 -9.95
CA LEU A 92 0.70 4.24 -8.87
C LEU A 92 1.91 4.07 -7.93
N PHE A 93 3.12 4.26 -8.47
CA PHE A 93 4.36 4.03 -7.77
C PHE A 93 5.32 5.18 -8.05
N LYS A 94 6.04 5.61 -7.02
CA LYS A 94 7.08 6.62 -7.15
C LYS A 94 8.35 6.06 -7.76
N TYR A 95 8.63 4.77 -7.54
CA TYR A 95 9.79 4.09 -8.10
C TYR A 95 9.44 2.64 -8.44
N VAL A 96 9.82 2.23 -9.64
CA VAL A 96 9.89 0.83 -10.05
C VAL A 96 11.20 0.62 -10.79
N GLY A 97 12.02 -0.33 -10.36
CA GLY A 97 13.35 -0.47 -10.91
C GLY A 97 14.22 -1.53 -10.27
N THR A 98 15.53 -1.39 -10.44
CA THR A 98 16.54 -2.22 -9.76
C THR A 98 16.45 -2.09 -8.24
N PRO A 99 16.77 -3.15 -7.46
CA PRO A 99 16.72 -3.08 -6.00
C PRO A 99 17.70 -2.04 -5.39
N GLU A 100 18.78 -1.69 -6.09
CA GLU A 100 19.77 -0.72 -5.62
C GLU A 100 19.33 0.74 -5.84
N ARG A 101 18.23 1.17 -5.20
CA ARG A 101 17.59 2.50 -5.38
C ARG A 101 18.55 3.70 -5.27
N ILE A 102 19.56 3.62 -4.40
CA ILE A 102 20.50 4.72 -4.08
C ILE A 102 21.83 4.57 -4.83
N SER A 103 22.03 3.51 -5.61
CA SER A 103 23.27 3.27 -6.35
C SER A 103 23.34 4.05 -7.66
N SER A 104 24.57 4.38 -8.10
CA SER A 104 24.83 4.87 -9.47
C SER A 104 24.41 3.87 -10.55
N LYS A 105 24.20 2.60 -10.18
CA LYS A 105 23.70 1.55 -11.07
C LYS A 105 22.17 1.46 -11.14
N ARG A 106 21.44 2.35 -10.46
CA ARG A 106 19.98 2.32 -10.45
C ARG A 106 19.42 2.44 -11.87
N LYS A 107 18.47 1.58 -12.19
CA LYS A 107 17.66 1.69 -13.41
C LYS A 107 16.21 1.85 -13.03
N ILE A 108 15.58 2.91 -13.53
CA ILE A 108 14.15 3.14 -13.39
C ILE A 108 13.48 2.54 -14.63
N PHE A 109 12.43 1.77 -14.42
CA PHE A 109 11.63 1.20 -15.48
C PHE A 109 10.42 2.13 -15.68
N PRO A 110 10.16 2.66 -16.87
CA PRO A 110 8.97 3.45 -17.12
C PRO A 110 7.74 2.54 -17.21
N TYR A 111 6.60 3.08 -16.82
CA TYR A 111 5.30 2.42 -16.94
C TYR A 111 4.88 2.28 -18.41
N VAL A 112 4.24 1.17 -18.73
CA VAL A 112 3.53 0.97 -19.99
C VAL A 112 2.32 0.09 -19.74
N GLU A 113 1.21 0.37 -20.42
CA GLU A 113 0.08 -0.55 -20.47
C GLU A 113 0.47 -1.81 -21.26
N LEU A 114 -0.01 -2.97 -20.83
CA LEU A 114 0.32 -4.24 -21.50
C LEU A 114 -0.03 -4.19 -23.00
N GLU A 115 -1.18 -3.61 -23.35
CA GLU A 115 -1.65 -3.46 -24.73
C GLU A 115 -0.74 -2.52 -25.57
N GLY A 116 -0.19 -1.50 -24.93
CA GLY A 116 0.70 -0.53 -25.59
C GLY A 116 2.10 -1.06 -25.86
N TYR A 117 2.49 -2.19 -25.27
CA TYR A 117 3.87 -2.67 -25.34
C TYR A 117 4.31 -3.04 -26.77
N ASP A 118 3.43 -3.66 -27.56
CA ASP A 118 3.75 -4.05 -28.94
C ASP A 118 4.16 -2.86 -29.82
N ASN A 119 3.49 -1.72 -29.65
CA ASN A 119 3.81 -0.50 -30.38
C ASN A 119 5.20 0.06 -30.01
N THR A 120 5.70 -0.24 -28.80
CA THR A 120 7.01 0.24 -28.33
C THR A 120 8.18 -0.63 -28.80
N LYS A 121 7.93 -1.89 -29.21
CA LYS A 121 8.98 -2.83 -29.65
C LYS A 121 9.65 -2.41 -30.96
N TYR A 122 8.94 -1.72 -31.83
CA TYR A 122 9.45 -1.32 -33.16
C TYR A 122 10.17 0.03 -33.16
N ASN A 123 10.16 0.75 -32.04
CA ASN A 123 10.82 2.05 -31.95
C ASN A 123 12.33 1.87 -31.70
N LYS A 124 13.16 2.25 -32.67
CA LYS A 124 14.63 2.11 -32.61
C LYS A 124 15.30 2.71 -31.36
N TYR A 125 14.69 3.71 -30.72
CA TYR A 125 15.24 4.34 -29.51
C TYR A 125 14.78 3.66 -28.22
N THR A 126 13.64 2.97 -28.26
CA THR A 126 12.95 2.52 -27.04
C THR A 126 12.68 1.02 -27.01
N ALA A 127 12.96 0.29 -28.11
CA ALA A 127 12.77 -1.15 -28.25
C ALA A 127 13.53 -1.97 -27.17
N GLY A 128 14.74 -1.55 -26.82
CA GLY A 128 15.58 -2.24 -25.83
C GLY A 128 15.37 -1.81 -24.38
N MET A 129 14.44 -0.89 -24.10
CA MET A 129 14.23 -0.39 -22.74
C MET A 129 13.38 -1.37 -21.92
N THR A 130 13.86 -1.70 -20.72
CA THR A 130 13.09 -2.43 -19.71
C THR A 130 11.94 -1.56 -19.22
N ARG A 131 10.72 -2.10 -19.20
CA ARG A 131 9.52 -1.39 -18.75
C ARG A 131 8.78 -2.22 -17.72
N TYR A 132 7.87 -1.58 -17.00
CA TYR A 132 6.94 -2.30 -16.15
C TYR A 132 5.48 -2.02 -16.53
N SER A 133 4.62 -2.98 -16.21
CA SER A 133 3.17 -2.82 -16.21
C SER A 133 2.61 -3.32 -14.90
N TYR A 134 1.43 -2.86 -14.52
CA TYR A 134 0.74 -3.27 -13.30
C TYR A 134 -0.68 -3.71 -13.65
N SER A 135 -1.02 -4.97 -13.35
CA SER A 135 -2.34 -5.52 -13.63
C SER A 135 -2.65 -6.67 -12.69
N ASN A 136 -3.90 -6.76 -12.24
CA ASN A 136 -4.39 -7.81 -11.33
C ASN A 136 -3.53 -8.00 -10.07
N GLY A 137 -2.99 -6.90 -9.52
CA GLY A 137 -2.14 -6.94 -8.32
C GLY A 137 -0.72 -7.44 -8.54
N TYR A 138 -0.29 -7.65 -9.79
CA TYR A 138 1.08 -8.05 -10.13
C TYR A 138 1.80 -6.98 -10.93
N LEU A 139 3.11 -6.87 -10.72
CA LEU A 139 4.00 -6.12 -11.60
C LEU A 139 4.61 -7.05 -12.65
N TYR A 140 4.55 -6.63 -13.90
CA TYR A 140 5.13 -7.33 -15.05
C TYR A 140 6.31 -6.54 -15.57
N ILE A 141 7.46 -7.19 -15.75
CA ILE A 141 8.67 -6.58 -16.31
C ILE A 141 8.87 -7.07 -17.73
N LEU A 142 8.98 -6.10 -18.64
CA LEU A 142 9.00 -6.29 -20.08
C LEU A 142 10.37 -5.92 -20.64
N GLY A 143 10.90 -6.72 -21.56
CA GLY A 143 12.20 -6.47 -22.21
C GLY A 143 13.44 -6.83 -21.39
N ASN A 144 13.29 -7.43 -20.20
CA ASN A 144 14.40 -7.98 -19.42
C ASN A 144 13.97 -9.25 -18.69
N LEU A 145 14.67 -10.36 -18.95
CA LEU A 145 14.40 -11.69 -18.37
C LEU A 145 15.46 -12.14 -17.37
N ARG A 146 16.47 -11.30 -17.11
CA ARG A 146 17.60 -11.63 -16.24
C ARG A 146 17.47 -11.05 -14.84
N GLN A 147 16.43 -10.25 -14.59
CA GLN A 147 16.19 -9.63 -13.30
C GLN A 147 15.52 -10.62 -12.34
N SER A 148 16.08 -10.85 -11.17
CA SER A 148 15.47 -11.72 -10.14
C SER A 148 14.74 -10.93 -9.04
N LEU A 149 15.13 -9.68 -8.82
CA LEU A 149 14.59 -8.81 -7.77
C LEU A 149 14.16 -7.46 -8.35
N LEU A 150 13.06 -6.91 -7.87
CA LEU A 150 12.54 -5.61 -8.26
C LEU A 150 12.46 -4.70 -7.03
N GLY A 151 12.98 -3.48 -7.15
CA GLY A 151 12.76 -2.41 -6.17
C GLY A 151 11.47 -1.66 -6.49
N LEU A 152 10.64 -1.43 -5.47
CA LEU A 152 9.35 -0.76 -5.55
C LEU A 152 9.24 0.29 -4.44
N GLU A 153 8.92 1.54 -4.78
CA GLU A 153 8.58 2.58 -3.81
C GLU A 153 7.16 3.09 -4.09
N GLY A 154 6.31 3.02 -3.08
CA GLY A 154 4.92 3.43 -3.21
C GLY A 154 4.27 3.70 -1.86
N ILE A 155 3.02 4.13 -1.93
CA ILE A 155 2.15 4.26 -0.76
C ILE A 155 1.07 3.20 -0.93
N PHE A 156 0.95 2.32 0.06
CA PHE A 156 -0.01 1.21 0.04
C PHE A 156 -1.19 1.51 0.97
N GLU A 157 -2.37 0.98 0.65
CA GLU A 157 -3.56 1.09 1.51
C GLU A 157 -3.28 0.52 2.90
N ASP A 158 -2.74 -0.71 2.96
CA ASP A 158 -2.25 -1.33 4.19
C ASP A 158 -0.71 -1.46 4.16
N PRO A 159 0.03 -0.69 5.00
CA PRO A 159 1.48 -0.79 5.08
C PRO A 159 2.00 -2.15 5.58
N ALA A 160 1.20 -2.91 6.33
CA ALA A 160 1.61 -4.22 6.84
C ALA A 160 1.50 -5.34 5.79
N SER A 161 0.79 -5.09 4.69
CA SER A 161 0.50 -6.12 3.69
C SER A 161 1.61 -6.34 2.67
N VAL A 162 2.72 -5.58 2.78
CA VAL A 162 3.78 -5.62 1.77
C VAL A 162 4.58 -6.92 1.86
N PRO A 163 4.62 -7.74 0.79
CA PRO A 163 5.26 -9.05 0.83
C PRO A 163 6.79 -8.95 0.84
N ASN A 164 7.43 -9.90 1.52
CA ASN A 164 8.86 -10.19 1.43
C ASN A 164 9.81 -8.99 1.68
N CYS A 165 9.46 -8.14 2.63
CA CYS A 165 10.31 -7.05 3.13
C CYS A 165 11.45 -7.52 4.07
N GLY A 166 12.08 -8.67 3.82
CA GLY A 166 13.21 -9.18 4.62
C GLY A 166 13.00 -9.05 6.15
N ASP A 167 14.03 -8.60 6.86
CA ASP A 167 13.99 -8.36 8.32
C ASP A 167 13.41 -6.98 8.72
N ILE A 168 12.91 -6.18 7.77
CA ILE A 168 12.57 -4.76 7.95
C ILE A 168 11.10 -4.48 7.59
N CYS A 169 10.26 -5.51 7.67
CA CYS A 169 8.83 -5.38 7.41
C CYS A 169 8.17 -4.49 8.45
N TYR A 170 7.28 -3.60 7.99
CA TYR A 170 6.41 -2.83 8.89
C TYR A 170 5.56 -3.77 9.75
N THR A 171 5.62 -3.59 11.06
CA THR A 171 4.77 -4.21 12.06
C THR A 171 3.91 -3.13 12.74
N ASP A 172 2.80 -3.52 13.37
CA ASP A 172 1.92 -2.56 14.06
C ASP A 172 2.61 -1.83 15.24
N ASP A 173 3.79 -2.31 15.67
CA ASP A 173 4.66 -1.72 16.68
C ASP A 173 5.73 -0.80 16.10
N ASP A 174 5.88 -0.74 14.78
CA ASP A 174 6.75 0.23 14.13
C ASP A 174 6.05 1.59 14.01
N PRO A 175 6.83 2.69 13.89
CA PRO A 175 6.30 4.00 13.56
C PRO A 175 5.34 3.93 12.37
N PHE A 176 4.07 4.25 12.59
CA PHE A 176 3.06 4.13 11.54
C PHE A 176 3.35 5.16 10.43
N PRO A 177 3.34 4.77 9.12
CA PRO A 177 3.78 5.64 8.03
C PRO A 177 2.74 6.70 7.68
N ILE A 178 2.57 7.66 8.60
CA ILE A 178 1.71 8.85 8.54
C ILE A 178 2.36 10.01 9.31
N SER A 179 1.91 11.24 9.08
CA SER A 179 2.35 12.40 9.85
C SER A 179 1.61 12.42 11.19
N MET A 180 2.20 13.06 12.19
CA MET A 180 1.56 13.20 13.51
C MET A 180 0.20 13.90 13.40
N GLU A 181 0.14 14.98 12.61
CA GLU A 181 -1.10 15.72 12.33
C GLU A 181 -2.18 14.83 11.70
N MET A 182 -1.81 14.01 10.71
CA MET A 182 -2.75 13.07 10.09
C MET A 182 -3.24 12.04 11.10
N GLY A 183 -2.35 11.51 11.95
CA GLY A 183 -2.72 10.56 13.00
C GLY A 183 -3.70 11.14 14.02
N GLU A 184 -3.47 12.37 14.48
CA GLU A 184 -4.39 13.08 15.36
C GLU A 184 -5.74 13.32 14.69
N ARG A 185 -5.76 13.71 13.41
CA ARG A 185 -6.98 13.93 12.64
C ARG A 185 -7.80 12.64 12.49
N ILE A 186 -7.14 11.51 12.22
CA ILE A 186 -7.79 10.19 12.15
C ILE A 186 -8.40 9.85 13.51
N LEU A 187 -7.63 9.98 14.58
CA LEU A 187 -8.09 9.69 15.94
C LEU A 187 -9.33 10.52 16.32
N GLN A 188 -9.34 11.82 16.03
CA GLN A 188 -10.50 12.68 16.27
C GLN A 188 -11.70 12.29 15.40
N SER A 189 -11.46 11.90 14.13
CA SER A 189 -12.53 11.47 13.22
C SER A 189 -13.19 10.17 13.67
N MET A 190 -12.40 9.21 14.14
CA MET A 190 -12.91 7.92 14.65
C MET A 190 -13.74 8.11 15.92
N LEU A 191 -13.25 8.91 16.87
CA LEU A 191 -13.95 9.15 18.14
C LEU A 191 -15.23 9.98 17.98
N SER A 192 -15.25 10.92 17.04
CA SER A 192 -16.43 11.75 16.78
C SER A 192 -17.47 11.09 15.87
N GLY A 193 -17.05 10.10 15.07
CA GLY A 193 -17.88 9.35 14.14
C GLY A 193 -18.30 7.99 14.69
N GLU A 194 -17.69 6.93 14.15
CA GLU A 194 -18.07 5.51 14.33
C GLU A 194 -18.19 5.10 15.81
N TYR A 195 -17.36 5.65 16.68
CA TYR A 195 -17.28 5.22 18.07
C TYR A 195 -18.00 6.14 19.07
N LYS A 196 -18.58 7.26 18.61
CA LYS A 196 -19.33 8.20 19.46
C LYS A 196 -20.61 7.59 20.05
N ILE A 197 -21.19 6.60 19.36
CA ILE A 197 -22.48 5.99 19.72
C ILE A 197 -22.32 4.97 20.87
N ILE A 198 -21.11 4.46 21.10
CA ILE A 198 -20.86 3.39 22.09
C ILE A 198 -20.60 3.98 23.50
N THR A 199 -20.21 5.25 23.59
CA THR A 199 -19.90 5.94 24.86
C THR A 199 -21.09 6.66 25.49
N ASP A 200 -22.28 6.63 24.88
CA ASP A 200 -23.51 7.13 25.52
C ASP A 200 -24.18 5.97 26.29
N PRO A 201 -24.01 5.86 27.62
CA PRO A 201 -24.86 4.99 28.41
C PRO A 201 -26.29 5.54 28.29
N LYS A 202 -27.12 4.87 27.48
CA LYS A 202 -28.57 5.06 27.61
C LYS A 202 -28.93 4.67 29.04
N GLU A 203 -29.13 5.67 29.90
CA GLU A 203 -29.80 5.51 31.17
C GLU A 203 -31.14 4.82 30.90
N VAL A 204 -31.21 3.51 31.14
CA VAL A 204 -32.46 2.79 31.16
C VAL A 204 -33.19 3.28 32.41
N LYS A 205 -34.03 4.31 32.25
CA LYS A 205 -34.98 4.71 33.29
C LYS A 205 -35.94 3.55 33.51
N THR A 206 -35.69 2.75 34.53
CA THR A 206 -36.65 1.79 35.06
C THR A 206 -37.85 2.60 35.53
N VAL A 207 -38.96 2.50 34.79
CA VAL A 207 -40.23 3.06 35.24
C VAL A 207 -40.71 2.20 36.40
N GLU A 208 -40.51 2.69 37.62
CA GLU A 208 -41.20 2.16 38.80
C GLU A 208 -42.70 2.34 38.59
N LYS A 209 -43.41 1.23 38.42
CA LYS A 209 -44.88 1.20 38.48
C LYS A 209 -45.28 1.16 39.95
N THR A 210 -45.71 2.30 40.47
CA THR A 210 -46.66 2.39 41.60
C THR A 210 -48.07 2.03 41.15
#